data_AF-A0A914UWJ6-F1
#
_entry.id   AF-A0A914UWJ6-F1
#
_cell.length_a   1.000
_cell.length_b   1.000
_cell.length_c   1.000
_cell.angle_alpha   90.00
_cell.angle_beta   90.00
_cell.angle_gamma   90.00
#
_symmetry.space_group_name_H-M   'P 1'
#
loop_
_entity.id
_entity.type
_entity.pdbx_description
1 polymer ?
#
loop_
_entity_poly.entity_id
_entity_poly.type
_entity_poly.pdbx_seq_one_letter_code
_entity_poly.pdbx_strand_id
1 'polypeptide(L)'
;MDCSICFEAYDDGSRVPKQLSCGHSLCARCATACADSESRLRCPQCQKVTLAPENTFTTNYELLNFLMMSKANQQKKRVTFVRQEANESTDLLRTSLKLVKGIDQQH
;
A
#
# COMPACT_ATOMS: atom_id res chain seq x y z
N MET A 1 0.67 -7.29 -2.38
CA MET A 1 -0.08 -8.40 -1.77
C MET A 1 -1.47 -8.28 -2.34
N ASP A 2 -1.89 -9.34 -3.00
CA ASP A 2 -2.98 -9.27 -3.97
C ASP A 2 -4.00 -10.36 -3.67
N CYS A 3 -5.24 -10.16 -4.12
CA CYS A 3 -6.31 -11.12 -3.90
C CYS A 3 -6.11 -12.36 -4.79
N SER A 4 -6.26 -13.56 -4.23
CA SER A 4 -6.12 -14.82 -4.98
C SER A 4 -7.25 -15.10 -5.99
N ILE A 5 -8.31 -14.28 -5.99
CA ILE A 5 -9.45 -14.41 -6.92
C ILE A 5 -9.37 -13.40 -8.06
N CYS A 6 -9.28 -12.10 -7.75
CA CYS A 6 -9.23 -11.06 -8.78
C CYS A 6 -7.81 -10.63 -9.16
N PHE A 7 -6.78 -11.11 -8.47
CA PHE A 7 -5.38 -10.76 -8.68
C PHE A 7 -5.03 -9.27 -8.53
N GLU A 8 -5.96 -8.50 -7.98
CA GLU A 8 -5.78 -7.07 -7.70
C GLU A 8 -5.19 -6.85 -6.31
N ALA A 9 -4.39 -5.78 -6.19
CA ALA A 9 -3.81 -5.36 -4.94
C ALA A 9 -4.88 -4.99 -3.91
N TYR A 10 -4.67 -5.40 -2.66
CA TYR A 10 -5.51 -4.97 -1.54
C TYR A 10 -5.40 -3.46 -1.30
N ASP A 11 -6.50 -2.86 -0.85
CA ASP A 11 -6.59 -1.45 -0.47
C ASP A 11 -7.47 -1.25 0.77
N ASP A 12 -7.64 0.00 1.16
CA ASP A 12 -8.44 0.44 2.31
C ASP A 12 -9.87 0.86 1.93
N GLY A 13 -10.27 0.63 0.68
CA GLY A 13 -11.60 0.94 0.16
C GLY A 13 -12.35 -0.33 -0.27
N SER A 14 -12.52 -0.52 -1.57
CA SER A 14 -13.34 -1.62 -2.09
C SER A 14 -12.65 -2.99 -2.01
N ARG A 15 -11.32 -3.03 -1.89
CA ARG A 15 -10.52 -4.25 -1.84
C ARG A 15 -9.86 -4.44 -0.47
N VAL A 16 -10.58 -4.07 0.59
CA VAL A 16 -10.17 -4.38 1.97
C VAL A 16 -9.99 -5.90 2.15
N PRO A 17 -8.87 -6.37 2.70
CA PRO A 17 -8.65 -7.79 2.93
C PRO A 17 -9.59 -8.31 4.02
N LYS A 18 -10.39 -9.31 3.67
CA LYS A 18 -11.33 -10.03 4.53
C LYS A 18 -10.78 -11.39 4.87
N GLN A 19 -10.67 -11.67 6.17
CA GLN A 19 -10.17 -12.92 6.71
C GLN A 19 -11.29 -13.95 6.83
N LEU A 20 -11.00 -15.15 6.35
CA LEU A 20 -11.84 -16.34 6.51
C LEU A 20 -11.51 -17.05 7.82
N SER A 21 -12.42 -17.89 8.31
CA SER A 21 -12.23 -18.71 9.53
C SER A 21 -11.00 -19.62 9.47
N CYS A 22 -10.49 -19.90 8.26
CA CYS A 22 -9.27 -20.67 8.04
C CYS A 22 -7.97 -19.84 8.10
N GLY A 23 -8.06 -18.52 8.25
CA GLY A 23 -6.92 -17.59 8.29
C GLY A 23 -6.55 -16.97 6.94
N HIS A 24 -6.97 -17.56 5.81
CA HIS A 24 -6.76 -16.98 4.48
C HIS A 24 -7.58 -15.71 4.25
N SER A 25 -7.13 -14.85 3.34
CA SER A 25 -7.78 -13.58 3.03
C SER A 25 -8.24 -13.51 1.58
N LEU A 26 -9.41 -12.90 1.34
CA LEU A 26 -9.91 -12.45 0.04
C LEU A 26 -10.24 -10.96 0.11
N CYS A 27 -10.32 -10.25 -1.03
CA CYS A 27 -10.74 -8.84 -0.97
C CYS A 27 -12.25 -8.76 -0.72
N ALA A 28 -12.75 -7.67 -0.14
CA ALA A 28 -14.16 -7.53 0.23
C ALA A 28 -15.12 -7.83 -0.93
N ARG A 29 -14.84 -7.32 -2.14
CA ARG A 29 -15.62 -7.62 -3.35
C ARG A 29 -15.67 -9.12 -3.67
N CYS A 30 -14.53 -9.80 -3.62
CA CYS A 30 -14.47 -11.24 -3.90
C CYS A 30 -15.09 -12.06 -2.78
N ALA A 31 -14.95 -11.66 -1.51
CA ALA A 31 -15.58 -12.32 -0.39
C ALA A 31 -17.12 -12.27 -0.51
N THR A 32 -17.68 -11.11 -0.84
CA THR A 32 -19.14 -11.00 -1.07
C THR A 32 -19.58 -11.77 -2.32
N ALA A 33 -18.82 -11.74 -3.41
CA ALA A 33 -19.18 -12.43 -4.66
C ALA A 33 -19.09 -13.97 -4.56
N CYS A 34 -18.20 -14.49 -3.70
CA CYS A 34 -18.02 -15.93 -3.50
C CYS A 34 -18.90 -16.51 -2.37
N ALA A 35 -19.59 -15.66 -1.60
CA ALA A 35 -20.55 -16.10 -0.60
C ALA A 35 -21.84 -16.58 -1.27
N ASP A 36 -22.41 -17.68 -0.80
CA ASP A 36 -23.70 -18.18 -1.25
C ASP A 36 -24.88 -17.47 -0.59
N SER A 37 -26.12 -17.85 -0.95
CA SER A 37 -27.35 -17.29 -0.38
C SER A 37 -27.49 -17.52 1.13
N GLU A 38 -26.77 -18.49 1.70
CA GLU A 38 -26.72 -18.77 3.14
C GLU A 38 -25.58 -18.02 3.84
N SER A 39 -24.93 -17.08 3.13
CA SER A 39 -23.75 -16.34 3.60
C SER A 39 -22.58 -17.24 4.01
N ARG A 40 -22.38 -18.33 3.26
CA ARG A 40 -21.29 -19.28 3.45
C ARG A 40 -20.29 -19.08 2.33
N LEU A 41 -19.01 -19.04 2.69
CA LEU A 41 -17.92 -18.95 1.72
C LEU A 41 -16.99 -20.14 1.89
N ARG A 42 -16.73 -20.84 0.78
CA ARG A 42 -15.71 -21.89 0.73
C ARG A 42 -14.37 -21.30 0.31
N CYS A 43 -13.36 -21.42 1.16
CA CYS A 43 -12.03 -20.90 0.88
C CYS A 43 -11.44 -21.54 -0.38
N PRO A 44 -11.02 -20.77 -1.40
CA PRO A 44 -10.42 -21.31 -2.62
C PRO A 44 -9.10 -22.07 -2.38
N GLN A 45 -8.38 -21.70 -1.33
CA GLN A 45 -7.03 -22.22 -1.05
C GLN A 45 -7.05 -23.53 -0.24
N CYS A 46 -8.02 -23.71 0.65
CA CYS A 46 -8.04 -24.85 1.58
C CYS A 46 -9.41 -25.51 1.75
N GLN A 47 -10.42 -25.09 0.99
CA GLN A 47 -11.77 -25.65 0.97
C GLN A 47 -12.56 -25.59 2.30
N LYS A 48 -12.00 -25.00 3.36
CA LYS A 48 -12.69 -24.73 4.62
C LYS A 48 -13.80 -23.69 4.43
N VAL A 49 -14.94 -23.91 5.08
CA VAL A 49 -16.11 -23.03 5.01
C VAL A 49 -16.05 -21.98 6.12
N THR A 50 -16.35 -20.74 5.77
CA THR A 50 -16.56 -19.63 6.69
C THR A 50 -18.02 -19.23 6.63
N LEU A 51 -18.67 -19.14 7.78
CA LEU A 51 -20.00 -18.57 7.94
C LEU A 51 -19.84 -17.10 8.27
N ALA A 52 -20.48 -16.22 7.51
CA ALA A 52 -20.43 -14.78 7.75
C ALA A 52 -21.83 -14.21 7.56
N PRO A 53 -22.66 -14.15 8.62
CA PRO A 53 -24.02 -13.60 8.52
C PRO A 53 -24.01 -12.23 7.83
N GLU A 54 -24.93 -12.01 6.89
CA GLU A 54 -25.02 -10.76 6.13
C GLU A 54 -23.74 -10.40 5.34
N ASN A 55 -22.92 -11.40 4.99
CA ASN A 55 -21.63 -11.23 4.32
C ASN A 55 -20.64 -10.34 5.09
N THR A 56 -20.77 -10.31 6.43
CA THR A 56 -19.88 -9.54 7.32
C THR A 56 -18.60 -10.29 7.65
N PHE A 57 -17.71 -10.43 6.66
CA PHE A 57 -16.39 -11.02 6.89
C PHE A 57 -15.49 -10.09 7.72
N THR A 58 -14.75 -10.67 8.67
CA THR A 58 -13.78 -9.95 9.51
C THR A 58 -12.67 -9.35 8.65
N THR A 59 -12.30 -8.09 8.90
CA THR A 59 -11.17 -7.46 8.22
C THR A 59 -9.85 -7.98 8.79
N ASN A 60 -8.91 -8.35 7.93
CA ASN A 60 -7.54 -8.65 8.33
C ASN A 60 -6.75 -7.34 8.54
N TYR A 61 -6.86 -6.75 9.73
CA TYR A 61 -6.23 -5.47 10.05
C TYR A 61 -4.70 -5.53 10.03
N GLU A 62 -4.10 -6.67 10.37
CA GLU A 62 -2.65 -6.85 10.33
C GLU A 62 -2.13 -6.70 8.89
N LEU A 63 -2.76 -7.40 7.95
CA LEU A 63 -2.45 -7.30 6.54
C LEU A 63 -2.72 -5.88 6.01
N LEU A 64 -3.85 -5.28 6.37
CA LEU A 64 -4.21 -3.93 5.94
C LEU A 64 -3.19 -2.89 6.42
N ASN A 65 -2.81 -2.94 7.69
CA ASN A 65 -1.84 -2.02 8.28
C ASN A 65 -0.46 -2.16 7.62
N PHE A 66 0.00 -3.39 7.41
CA PHE A 66 1.25 -3.64 6.71
C PHE A 66 1.26 -3.02 5.30
N LEU A 67 0.15 -3.14 4.57
CA LEU A 67 0.02 -2.59 3.22
C LEU A 67 0.05 -1.06 3.23
N MET A 68 -0.64 -0.42 4.17
CA MET A 68 -0.63 1.03 4.34
C MET A 68 0.78 1.53 4.68
N MET A 69 1.46 0.89 5.64
CA MET A 69 2.83 1.25 6.02
C MET A 69 3.80 1.09 4.85
N SER A 70 3.65 0.02 4.06
CA SER A 70 4.48 -0.23 2.88
C SER A 70 4.30 0.87 1.83
N LYS A 71 3.06 1.29 1.53
CA LYS A 71 2.77 2.40 0.60
C LYS A 71 3.37 3.72 1.09
N ALA A 72 3.20 4.04 2.37
CA ALA A 72 3.77 5.26 2.97
C ALA A 72 5.30 5.26 2.91
N ASN A 73 5.95 4.14 3.19
CA ASN A 73 7.41 4.02 3.11
C ASN A 73 7.93 4.16 1.68
N GLN A 74 7.24 3.60 0.67
CA GLN A 74 7.60 3.80 -0.72
C GLN A 74 7.49 5.28 -1.14
N GLN A 75 6.44 5.97 -0.72
CA GLN A 75 6.30 7.40 -0.99
C GLN A 75 7.40 8.23 -0.32
N LYS A 76 7.72 7.95 0.95
CA LYS A 76 8.83 8.61 1.66
C LYS A 76 10.15 8.44 0.92
N LYS A 77 10.48 7.23 0.46
CA LYS A 77 11.70 6.96 -0.33
C LYS A 77 11.75 7.78 -1.62
N ARG A 78 10.62 7.88 -2.34
CA ARG A 78 10.52 8.71 -3.55
C ARG A 78 10.75 10.18 -3.26
N VAL A 79 10.10 10.71 -2.22
CA VAL A 79 10.24 12.12 -1.80
C VAL A 79 11.66 12.42 -1.33
N THR A 80 12.29 11.53 -0.56
CA THR A 80 13.68 11.72 -0.13
C THR A 80 14.65 11.73 -1.29
N PHE A 81 14.46 10.86 -2.29
CA PHE A 81 15.31 10.81 -3.47
C PHE A 81 15.21 12.11 -4.28
N VAL A 82 14.00 12.57 -4.59
CA VAL A 82 13.78 13.86 -5.30
C VAL A 82 14.36 15.04 -4.51
N ARG A 83 14.26 15.03 -3.17
CA ARG A 83 14.87 16.06 -2.32
C ARG A 83 16.38 16.05 -2.39
N GLN A 84 17.03 14.89 -2.46
CA GLN A 84 18.48 14.78 -2.57
C GLN A 84 18.97 15.38 -3.89
N GLU A 85 18.36 15.02 -5.01
CA GLU A 85 18.70 15.58 -6.33
C GLU A 85 18.52 17.10 -6.39
N ALA A 86 17.43 17.61 -5.79
CA ALA A 86 17.17 19.05 -5.70
C ALA A 86 18.23 19.77 -4.84
N ASN A 87 18.61 19.18 -3.70
CA ASN A 87 19.63 19.74 -2.81
C ASN A 87 21.00 19.79 -3.51
N GLU A 88 21.43 18.71 -4.17
CA GLU A 88 22.70 18.66 -4.92
C GLU A 88 22.74 19.74 -6.02
N SER A 89 21.64 19.89 -6.77
CA SER A 89 21.50 20.93 -7.79
C SER A 89 21.61 22.35 -7.20
N THR A 90 21.00 22.58 -6.03
CA THR A 90 21.09 23.89 -5.34
C THR A 90 22.47 24.19 -4.78
N ASP A 91 23.21 23.17 -4.33
CA ASP A 91 24.55 23.33 -3.77
C ASP A 91 25.58 23.65 -4.86
N LEU A 92 25.45 23.07 -6.06
CA LEU A 92 26.24 23.43 -7.23
C LEU A 92 26.00 24.88 -7.66
N LEU A 93 24.74 25.32 -7.72
CA LEU A 93 24.39 26.71 -8.03
C LEU A 93 24.94 27.68 -6.97
N ARG A 94 24.80 27.35 -5.69
CA ARG A 94 25.33 28.17 -4.59
C ARG A 94 26.86 28.27 -4.64
N THR A 95 27.54 27.17 -4.94
CA THR A 95 29.00 27.14 -5.09
C THR A 95 29.46 28.00 -6.26
N SER A 96 28.77 27.90 -7.39
CA SER A 96 29.03 28.73 -8.58
C SER A 96 28.83 30.22 -8.29
N LEU A 97 27.75 30.59 -7.56
CA LEU A 97 27.47 31.97 -7.20
C LEU A 97 28.52 32.57 -6.24
N LYS A 98 29.04 31.75 -5.31
CA LYS A 98 30.13 32.16 -4.41
C LYS A 98 31.42 32.45 -5.17
N LEU A 99 31.74 31.68 -6.21
CA LEU A 99 32.90 31.93 -7.07
C LEU A 99 32.74 33.25 -7.83
N VAL A 100 31.58 33.50 -8.42
CA VAL A 100 31.30 34.77 -9.13
C VAL A 100 31.38 35.97 -8.18
N LYS A 101 30.79 35.86 -6.98
CA LYS A 101 30.82 36.95 -5.97
C LYS A 101 32.16 37.12 -5.27
N GLY A 102 33.01 36.10 -5.25
CA GLY A 102 34.36 36.15 -4.67
C GLY A 102 35.37 36.89 -5.55
N ILE A 103 35.05 37.10 -6.84
CA ILE A 103 35.88 37.86 -7.77
C ILE A 103 35.73 39.38 -7.56
N ASP A 104 34.69 39.83 -6.84
CA ASP A 104 34.37 41.25 -6.59
C ASP A 104 35.06 41.87 -5.35
N GLN A 105 35.92 41.15 -4.61
CA GLN A 105 36.56 41.67 -3.38
C GLN A 105 38.05 42.06 -3.53
N GLN A 106 38.54 42.24 -4.75
CA GLN A 106 39.88 42.83 -4.98
C GLN A 106 39.78 44.24 -5.56
N HIS A 107 39.38 45.19 -4.71
CA HIS A 107 39.77 46.60 -4.85
C HIS A 107 39.79 47.29 -3.49
#